data_AF-A0A2E1M238-F1
#
_entry.id   AF-A0A2E1M238-F1
#
_cell.length_a   1.000
_cell.length_b   1.000
_cell.length_c   1.000
_cell.angle_alpha   90.00
_cell.angle_beta   90.00
_cell.angle_gamma   90.00
#
_symmetry.space_group_name_H-M   'P 1'
#
loop_
_entity.id
_entity.type
_entity.pdbx_description
1 polymer ?
#
loop_
_entity_poly.entity_id
_entity_poly.type
_entity_poly.pdbx_seq_one_letter_code
_entity_poly.pdbx_strand_id
1 'polypeptide(L)'
;MAAEEQRERAAERERERIAQAEQRERQRRERELARQQAEARAEAERREREEAERREQERLAAIAAAEAEREDKLERIVLLEAQIATIQAETGADEERTVVLQQAIQAAEELLEALADEAAKYESTDETGNTLDPLAKDMLAELEARKNELVERARAQ
;
A
#
# COMPACT_ATOMS: atom_id res chain seq x y z
N MET A 1 -30.25 -87.71 -56.77
CA MET A 1 -30.88 -86.38 -56.90
C MET A 1 -31.44 -85.87 -55.57
N ALA A 2 -32.38 -86.54 -54.87
CA ALA A 2 -32.96 -85.99 -53.62
C ALA A 2 -32.00 -85.85 -52.41
N ALA A 3 -30.96 -86.67 -52.30
CA ALA A 3 -29.97 -86.61 -51.20
C ALA A 3 -28.91 -85.50 -51.39
N GLU A 4 -28.67 -85.08 -52.64
CA GLU A 4 -27.76 -83.95 -52.95
C GLU A 4 -28.46 -82.62 -52.71
N GLU A 5 -29.74 -82.48 -53.11
CA GLU A 5 -30.55 -81.29 -52.82
C GLU A 5 -30.72 -81.03 -51.31
N GLN A 6 -30.84 -82.08 -50.49
CA GLN A 6 -30.91 -81.91 -49.02
C GLN A 6 -29.57 -81.48 -48.41
N ARG A 7 -28.44 -81.93 -48.98
CA ARG A 7 -27.10 -81.51 -48.54
C ARG A 7 -26.80 -80.06 -48.95
N GLU A 8 -27.21 -79.64 -50.14
CA GLU A 8 -27.10 -78.25 -50.58
C GLU A 8 -27.95 -77.30 -49.72
N ARG A 9 -29.21 -77.64 -49.45
CA ARG A 9 -30.08 -76.81 -48.59
C ARG A 9 -29.60 -76.73 -47.14
N ALA A 10 -28.96 -77.78 -46.63
CA ALA A 10 -28.34 -77.76 -45.31
C ALA A 10 -27.09 -76.86 -45.29
N ALA A 11 -26.25 -76.95 -46.31
CA ALA A 11 -25.06 -76.11 -46.46
C ALA A 11 -25.40 -74.63 -46.65
N GLU A 12 -26.46 -74.29 -47.38
CA GLU A 12 -26.94 -72.90 -47.53
C GLU A 12 -27.44 -72.33 -46.20
N ARG A 13 -28.24 -73.08 -45.43
CA ARG A 13 -28.71 -72.64 -44.10
C ARG A 13 -27.56 -72.46 -43.11
N GLU A 14 -26.53 -73.27 -43.21
CA GLU A 14 -25.33 -73.14 -42.38
C GLU A 14 -24.52 -71.90 -42.76
N ARG A 15 -24.37 -71.62 -44.07
CA ARG A 15 -23.76 -70.37 -44.57
C ARG A 15 -24.55 -69.13 -44.16
N GLU A 16 -25.88 -69.17 -44.20
CA GLU A 16 -26.74 -68.07 -43.73
C GLU A 16 -26.59 -67.82 -42.22
N ARG A 17 -26.50 -68.88 -41.41
CA ARG A 17 -26.27 -68.77 -39.96
C ARG A 17 -24.90 -68.17 -39.64
N ILE A 18 -23.86 -68.58 -40.36
CA ILE A 18 -22.51 -68.04 -40.21
C ILE A 18 -22.50 -66.55 -40.60
N ALA A 19 -23.10 -66.20 -41.74
CA ALA A 19 -23.22 -64.81 -42.19
C ALA A 19 -24.00 -63.93 -41.18
N GLN A 20 -25.10 -64.42 -40.62
CA GLN A 20 -25.83 -63.70 -39.58
C GLN A 20 -25.04 -63.55 -38.28
N ALA A 21 -24.28 -64.56 -37.87
CA ALA A 21 -23.41 -64.50 -36.70
C ALA A 21 -22.29 -63.47 -36.88
N GLU A 22 -21.62 -63.48 -38.03
CA GLU A 22 -20.61 -62.49 -38.39
C GLU A 22 -21.18 -61.06 -38.43
N GLN A 23 -22.38 -60.89 -39.00
CA GLN A 23 -23.02 -59.57 -39.08
C GLN A 23 -23.39 -59.03 -37.68
N ARG A 24 -23.85 -59.90 -36.79
CA ARG A 24 -24.11 -59.54 -35.37
C ARG A 24 -22.82 -59.21 -34.62
N GLU A 25 -21.74 -59.94 -34.89
CA GLU A 25 -20.45 -59.66 -34.28
C GLU A 25 -19.89 -58.31 -34.75
N ARG A 26 -19.97 -58.01 -36.04
CA ARG A 26 -19.60 -56.70 -36.61
C ARG A 26 -20.39 -55.57 -35.96
N GLN A 27 -21.72 -55.71 -35.84
CA GLN A 27 -22.56 -54.71 -35.16
C GLN A 27 -22.21 -54.53 -33.68
N ARG A 28 -21.82 -55.61 -32.98
CA ARG A 28 -21.37 -55.51 -31.58
C ARG A 28 -20.07 -54.71 -31.47
N ARG A 29 -19.09 -55.02 -32.33
CA ARG A 29 -17.80 -54.31 -32.38
C ARG A 29 -17.98 -52.84 -32.74
N GLU A 30 -18.82 -52.51 -33.72
CA GLU A 30 -19.13 -51.11 -34.07
C GLU A 30 -19.80 -50.35 -32.91
N ARG A 31 -20.76 -50.97 -32.20
CA ARG A 31 -21.40 -50.36 -31.04
C ARG A 31 -20.43 -50.15 -29.88
N GLU A 32 -19.52 -51.09 -29.66
CA GLU A 32 -18.51 -51.00 -28.62
C GLU A 32 -17.49 -49.90 -28.93
N LEU A 33 -17.02 -49.81 -30.18
CA LEU A 33 -16.18 -48.69 -30.64
C LEU A 33 -16.90 -47.35 -30.51
N ALA A 34 -18.18 -47.27 -30.88
CA ALA A 34 -18.97 -46.05 -30.73
C ALA A 34 -19.13 -45.63 -29.26
N ARG A 35 -19.31 -46.59 -28.34
CA ARG A 35 -19.36 -46.33 -26.89
C ARG A 35 -18.01 -45.83 -26.36
N GLN A 36 -16.92 -46.50 -26.70
CA GLN A 36 -15.57 -46.09 -26.29
C GLN A 36 -15.24 -44.68 -26.79
N GLN A 37 -15.61 -44.36 -28.04
CA GLN A 37 -15.41 -43.01 -28.58
C GLN A 37 -16.29 -41.97 -27.87
N ALA A 38 -17.53 -42.30 -27.53
CA ALA A 38 -18.42 -41.41 -26.79
C ALA A 38 -17.91 -41.15 -25.36
N GLU A 39 -17.44 -42.18 -24.68
CA GLU A 39 -16.84 -42.08 -23.33
C GLU A 39 -15.56 -41.26 -23.36
N ALA A 40 -14.66 -41.52 -24.32
CA ALA A 40 -13.42 -40.75 -24.47
C ALA A 40 -13.68 -39.25 -24.74
N ARG A 41 -14.72 -38.92 -25.53
CA ARG A 41 -15.13 -37.53 -25.76
C ARG A 41 -15.70 -36.88 -24.50
N ALA A 42 -16.58 -37.60 -23.79
CA ALA A 42 -17.17 -37.10 -22.56
C ALA A 42 -16.10 -36.89 -21.46
N GLU A 43 -15.10 -37.75 -21.38
CA GLU A 43 -14.00 -37.60 -20.44
C GLU A 43 -13.08 -36.43 -20.83
N ALA A 44 -12.76 -36.28 -22.13
CA ALA A 44 -12.00 -35.13 -22.62
C ALA A 44 -12.70 -33.80 -22.32
N GLU A 45 -14.01 -33.73 -22.54
CA GLU A 45 -14.80 -32.53 -22.25
C GLU A 45 -14.86 -32.21 -20.75
N ARG A 46 -14.94 -33.23 -19.88
CA ARG A 46 -14.85 -33.02 -18.43
C ARG A 46 -13.50 -32.47 -18.02
N ARG A 47 -12.41 -33.05 -18.53
CA ARG A 47 -11.05 -32.58 -18.23
C ARG A 47 -10.85 -31.14 -18.69
N GLU A 48 -11.33 -30.79 -19.88
CA GLU A 48 -11.26 -29.41 -20.39
C GLU A 48 -12.01 -28.42 -19.50
N ARG A 49 -13.20 -28.80 -19.01
CA ARG A 49 -13.97 -27.98 -18.08
C ARG A 49 -13.27 -27.81 -16.73
N GLU A 50 -12.76 -28.90 -16.17
CA GLU A 50 -12.02 -28.85 -14.90
C GLU A 50 -10.74 -28.00 -15.01
N GLU A 51 -10.02 -28.10 -16.13
CA GLU A 51 -8.86 -27.24 -16.40
C GLU A 51 -9.24 -25.77 -16.55
N ALA A 52 -10.35 -25.47 -17.25
CA ALA A 52 -10.86 -24.11 -17.39
C ALA A 52 -11.28 -23.53 -16.03
N GLU A 53 -11.98 -24.31 -15.20
CA GLU A 53 -12.37 -23.91 -13.85
C GLU A 53 -11.16 -23.65 -12.96
N ARG A 54 -10.13 -24.50 -13.01
CA ARG A 54 -8.88 -24.29 -12.27
C ARG A 54 -8.19 -23.01 -12.69
N ARG A 55 -8.06 -22.75 -13.99
CA ARG A 55 -7.45 -21.51 -14.50
C ARG A 55 -8.22 -20.27 -14.06
N GLU A 56 -9.55 -20.34 -14.07
CA GLU A 56 -10.38 -19.22 -13.61
C GLU A 56 -10.22 -19.00 -12.10
N GLN A 57 -10.19 -20.07 -11.29
CA GLN A 57 -9.93 -19.97 -9.85
C GLN A 57 -8.55 -19.38 -9.56
N GLU A 58 -7.51 -19.83 -10.26
CA GLU A 58 -6.16 -19.30 -10.13
C GLU A 58 -6.11 -17.81 -10.50
N ARG A 59 -6.80 -17.40 -11.57
CA ARG A 59 -6.91 -16.00 -11.97
C ARG A 59 -7.59 -15.16 -10.90
N LEU A 60 -8.73 -15.62 -10.38
CA LEU A 60 -9.46 -14.90 -9.33
C LEU A 60 -8.64 -14.81 -8.04
N ALA A 61 -7.93 -15.89 -7.66
CA ALA A 61 -7.05 -15.88 -6.51
C ALA A 61 -5.88 -14.89 -6.69
N ALA A 62 -5.30 -14.81 -7.89
CA ALA A 62 -4.25 -13.84 -8.19
C ALA A 62 -4.76 -12.39 -8.12
N ILE A 63 -5.97 -12.12 -8.59
CA ILE A 63 -6.61 -10.80 -8.48
C ILE A 63 -6.84 -10.45 -7.02
N ALA A 64 -7.45 -11.36 -6.24
CA ALA A 64 -7.71 -11.13 -4.82
C ALA A 64 -6.42 -10.88 -4.02
N ALA A 65 -5.35 -11.61 -4.31
CA ALA A 65 -4.04 -11.39 -3.68
C ALA A 65 -3.45 -10.02 -4.03
N ALA A 66 -3.55 -9.61 -5.30
CA ALA A 66 -3.09 -8.30 -5.73
C ALA A 66 -3.91 -7.14 -5.14
N GLU A 67 -5.23 -7.33 -4.98
CA GLU A 67 -6.11 -6.37 -4.33
C GLU A 67 -5.79 -6.22 -2.84
N ALA A 68 -5.59 -7.34 -2.12
CA ALA A 68 -5.18 -7.31 -0.71
C ALA A 68 -3.83 -6.60 -0.53
N GLU A 69 -2.82 -6.90 -1.37
CA GLU A 69 -1.53 -6.22 -1.32
C GLU A 69 -1.67 -4.71 -1.60
N ARG A 70 -2.59 -4.33 -2.50
CA ARG A 70 -2.87 -2.93 -2.80
C ARG A 70 -3.53 -2.23 -1.60
N GLU A 71 -4.49 -2.88 -0.94
CA GLU A 71 -5.15 -2.35 0.25
C GLU A 71 -4.15 -2.11 1.39
N ASP A 72 -3.31 -3.10 1.70
CA ASP A 72 -2.25 -2.98 2.71
C ASP A 72 -1.30 -1.80 2.42
N LYS A 73 -0.94 -1.62 1.15
CA LYS A 73 -0.09 -0.48 0.72
C LYS A 73 -0.80 0.85 0.89
N LEU A 74 -2.10 0.93 0.59
CA LEU A 74 -2.88 2.15 0.77
C LEU A 74 -3.02 2.51 2.25
N GLU A 75 -3.28 1.54 3.12
CA GLU A 75 -3.30 1.76 4.56
C GLU A 75 -1.95 2.29 5.07
N ARG A 76 -0.85 1.70 4.59
CA ARG A 76 0.50 2.18 4.88
C ARG A 76 0.72 3.62 4.44
N ILE A 77 0.24 3.99 3.26
CA ILE A 77 0.33 5.36 2.73
C ILE A 77 -0.42 6.32 3.65
N VAL A 78 -1.66 6.02 4.03
CA VAL A 78 -2.46 6.88 4.92
C VAL A 78 -1.76 7.10 6.27
N LEU A 79 -1.17 6.05 6.85
CA LEU A 79 -0.40 6.17 8.09
C LEU A 79 0.83 7.05 7.92
N LEU A 80 1.57 6.90 6.81
CA LEU A 80 2.75 7.72 6.53
C LEU A 80 2.38 9.18 6.27
N GLU A 81 1.28 9.45 5.55
CA GLU A 81 0.78 10.82 5.32
C GLU A 81 0.41 11.51 6.64
N ALA A 82 -0.24 10.79 7.56
CA ALA A 82 -0.54 11.31 8.90
C ALA A 82 0.74 11.61 9.72
N GLN A 83 1.75 10.74 9.62
CA GLN A 83 3.04 10.96 10.27
C GLN A 83 3.77 12.18 9.68
N ILE A 84 3.78 12.32 8.36
CA ILE A 84 4.37 13.49 7.68
C ILE A 84 3.67 14.77 8.12
N ALA A 85 2.35 14.79 8.13
CA ALA A 85 1.58 15.96 8.56
C ALA A 85 1.89 16.36 10.01
N THR A 86 2.06 15.37 10.91
CA THR A 86 2.44 15.61 12.31
C THR A 86 3.84 16.23 12.40
N ILE A 87 4.83 15.62 11.72
CA ILE A 87 6.21 16.11 11.71
C ILE A 87 6.30 17.52 11.12
N GLN A 88 5.55 17.81 10.06
CA GLN A 88 5.51 19.14 9.45
C GLN A 88 4.93 20.19 10.40
N ALA A 89 3.89 19.85 11.16
CA ALA A 89 3.31 20.75 12.16
C ALA A 89 4.29 21.03 13.31
N GLU A 90 4.95 19.99 13.82
CA GLU A 90 5.98 20.12 14.86
C GLU A 90 7.17 20.97 14.37
N THR A 91 7.66 20.69 13.16
CA THR A 91 8.78 21.44 12.57
C THR A 91 8.41 22.90 12.36
N GLY A 92 7.20 23.20 11.87
CA GLY A 92 6.73 24.57 11.71
C GLY A 92 6.67 25.33 13.04
N ALA A 93 6.19 24.68 14.11
CA ALA A 93 6.17 25.27 15.45
C ALA A 93 7.59 25.53 15.99
N ASP A 94 8.51 24.59 15.78
CA ASP A 94 9.92 24.74 16.20
C ASP A 94 10.64 25.85 15.42
N GLU A 95 10.37 26.00 14.12
CA GLU A 95 10.90 27.08 13.30
C GLU A 95 10.39 28.44 13.79
N GLU A 96 9.09 28.59 14.05
CA GLU A 96 8.52 29.82 14.62
C GLU A 96 9.15 30.14 15.98
N ARG A 97 9.26 29.15 16.85
CA ARG A 97 9.89 29.30 18.16
C ARG A 97 11.36 29.72 18.04
N THR A 98 12.09 29.15 17.09
CA THR A 98 13.49 29.51 16.82
C THR A 98 13.61 30.97 16.40
N VAL A 99 12.72 31.47 15.53
CA VAL A 99 12.70 32.88 15.13
C VAL A 99 12.45 33.79 16.33
N VAL A 100 11.50 33.46 17.20
CA VAL A 100 11.22 34.25 18.41
C VAL A 100 12.42 34.24 19.37
N LEU A 101 13.08 33.09 19.54
CA LEU A 101 14.30 33.00 20.36
C LEU A 101 15.45 33.85 19.80
N GLN A 102 15.63 33.87 18.48
CA GLN A 102 16.62 34.74 17.85
C GLN A 102 16.33 36.23 18.11
N GLN A 103 15.06 36.64 18.04
CA GLN A 103 14.64 38.00 18.40
C GLN A 103 14.90 38.30 19.88
N ALA A 104 14.67 37.33 20.78
CA ALA A 104 14.94 37.46 22.20
C ALA A 104 16.45 37.63 22.48
N ILE A 105 17.30 36.89 21.76
CA ILE A 105 18.76 37.01 21.83
C ILE A 105 19.18 38.41 21.39
N GLN A 106 18.70 38.88 20.24
CA GLN A 106 19.02 40.22 19.76
C GLN A 106 18.59 41.30 20.77
N ALA A 107 17.40 41.20 21.34
CA ALA A 107 16.94 42.14 22.37
C ALA A 107 17.80 42.07 23.65
N ALA A 108 18.31 40.90 24.01
CA ALA A 108 19.23 40.74 25.13
C ALA A 108 20.61 41.36 24.85
N GLU A 109 21.11 41.25 23.61
CA GLU A 109 22.35 41.90 23.18
C GLU A 109 22.21 43.43 23.18
N GLU A 110 21.12 43.96 22.64
CA GLU A 110 20.79 45.41 22.68
C GLU A 110 20.72 45.92 24.14
N LEU A 111 20.08 45.16 25.04
CA LEU A 111 20.02 45.51 26.46
C LEU A 111 21.40 45.46 27.11
N LEU A 112 22.24 44.49 26.77
CA LEU A 112 23.58 44.35 27.34
C LEU A 112 24.47 45.53 26.94
N GLU A 113 24.42 45.95 25.68
CA GLU A 113 25.13 47.14 25.18
C GLU A 113 24.66 48.40 25.90
N ALA A 114 23.35 48.61 25.99
CA ALA A 114 22.78 49.77 26.70
C ALA A 114 23.14 49.78 28.20
N LEU A 115 23.19 48.62 28.85
CA LEU A 115 23.63 48.50 30.24
C LEU A 115 25.12 48.81 30.41
N ALA A 116 25.95 48.41 29.46
CA ALA A 116 27.38 48.73 29.47
C ALA A 116 27.60 50.24 29.32
N ASP A 117 26.88 50.88 28.39
CA ASP A 117 26.90 52.34 28.22
C ASP A 117 26.41 53.06 29.48
N GLU A 118 25.32 52.57 30.09
CA GLU A 118 24.79 53.14 31.34
C GLU A 118 25.79 52.97 32.50
N ALA A 119 26.48 51.83 32.60
CA ALA A 119 27.50 51.58 33.61
C ALA A 119 28.67 52.57 33.49
N ALA A 120 29.10 52.89 32.27
CA ALA A 120 30.18 53.86 32.02
C ALA A 120 29.84 55.27 32.55
N LYS A 121 28.55 55.66 32.56
CA LYS A 121 28.12 56.97 33.12
C LYS A 121 28.39 57.08 34.61
N TYR A 122 28.34 55.97 35.34
CA TYR A 122 28.65 55.95 36.78
C TYR A 122 30.14 56.14 37.08
N GLU A 123 31.01 55.96 36.09
CA GLU A 123 32.45 56.24 36.22
C GLU A 123 32.77 57.75 36.12
N SER A 124 31.81 58.55 35.62
CA SER A 124 31.96 59.99 35.37
C SER A 124 30.94 60.80 36.18
N THR A 125 31.28 61.11 37.43
CA THR A 125 30.43 61.88 38.36
C THR A 125 30.97 63.27 38.66
N ASP A 126 30.08 64.22 38.93
CA ASP A 126 30.43 65.55 39.44
C ASP A 126 30.85 65.56 40.92
N GLU A 127 31.26 66.73 41.43
CA GLU A 127 31.67 66.92 42.83
C GLU A 127 30.58 66.59 43.86
N THR A 128 29.31 66.53 43.43
CA THR A 128 28.16 66.19 44.25
C THR A 128 27.75 64.71 44.13
N GLY A 129 28.46 63.93 43.31
CA GLY A 129 28.22 62.51 43.11
C GLY A 129 27.12 62.18 42.10
N ASN A 130 26.65 63.16 41.30
CA ASN A 130 25.69 62.92 40.23
C ASN A 130 26.43 62.55 38.93
N THR A 131 25.84 61.69 38.10
CA THR A 131 26.40 61.37 36.78
C THR A 131 26.37 62.60 35.88
N LEU A 132 27.45 62.82 35.13
CA LEU A 132 27.54 63.93 34.18
C LEU A 132 26.57 63.76 33.01
N ASP A 133 26.40 62.51 32.55
CA ASP A 133 25.43 62.14 31.54
C ASP A 133 24.10 61.66 32.18
N PRO A 134 22.95 61.95 31.54
CA PRO A 134 21.66 61.49 32.03
C PRO A 134 21.50 59.97 31.92
N LEU A 135 20.89 59.40 32.96
CA LEU A 135 20.59 57.96 33.06
C LEU A 135 19.41 57.58 32.15
N ALA A 136 19.53 56.48 31.42
CA ALA A 136 18.55 56.02 30.44
C ALA A 136 17.64 54.89 31.00
N LYS A 137 17.15 55.07 32.23
CA LYS A 137 16.42 54.02 32.98
C LYS A 137 15.14 53.54 32.28
N ASP A 138 14.38 54.45 31.67
CA ASP A 138 13.13 54.11 30.99
C ASP A 138 13.41 53.26 29.73
N MET A 139 14.43 53.63 28.96
CA MET A 139 14.87 52.85 27.78
C MET A 139 15.35 51.45 28.17
N LEU A 140 16.12 51.32 29.26
CA LEU A 140 16.56 50.02 29.78
C LEU A 140 15.38 49.15 30.22
N ALA A 141 14.39 49.74 30.90
CA ALA A 141 13.18 49.03 31.30
C ALA A 141 12.35 48.55 30.09
N GLU A 142 12.26 49.35 29.03
CA GLU A 142 11.60 48.97 27.78
C GLU A 142 12.31 47.80 27.08
N LEU A 143 13.65 47.84 26.97
CA LEU A 143 14.45 46.77 26.40
C LEU A 143 14.34 45.47 27.20
N GLU A 144 14.37 45.57 28.54
CA GLU A 144 14.19 44.42 29.43
C GLU A 144 12.79 43.82 29.29
N ALA A 145 11.74 44.65 29.24
CA ALA A 145 10.37 44.21 29.05
C ALA A 145 10.21 43.48 27.70
N ARG A 146 10.76 44.05 26.61
CA ARG A 146 10.73 43.45 25.27
C ARG A 146 11.41 42.08 25.24
N LYS A 147 12.60 41.96 25.86
CA LYS A 147 13.32 40.69 25.96
C LYS A 147 12.50 39.66 26.75
N ASN A 148 11.92 40.05 27.88
CA ASN A 148 11.10 39.15 28.71
C ASN A 148 9.84 38.69 27.96
N GLU A 149 9.17 39.59 27.26
CA GLU A 149 8.00 39.26 26.43
C GLU A 149 8.34 38.23 25.35
N LEU A 150 9.45 38.40 24.63
CA LEU A 150 9.91 37.47 23.60
C LEU A 150 10.26 36.09 24.19
N VAL A 151 10.89 36.04 25.36
CA VAL A 151 11.19 34.79 26.05
C VAL A 151 9.91 34.06 26.48
N GLU A 152 8.93 34.78 27.04
CA GLU A 152 7.66 34.19 27.43
C GLU A 152 6.86 33.72 26.21
N ARG A 153 6.87 34.48 25.11
CA ARG A 153 6.27 34.06 23.84
C ARG A 153 6.90 32.77 23.31
N ALA A 154 8.23 32.65 23.35
CA ALA A 154 8.93 31.44 22.94
C ALA A 154 8.73 30.23 23.89
N ARG A 155 8.21 30.44 25.11
CA ARG A 155 7.86 29.38 26.06
C ARG A 155 6.39 28.96 25.96
N ALA A 156 5.54 29.88 25.53
CA ALA A 156 4.11 29.65 25.33
C ALA A 156 3.78 28.99 23.98
N GLN A 157 4.74 28.99 23.05
CA GLN A 157 4.74 28.20 21.81
C GLN A 157 5.29 26.79 22.08
#